data_AF-A0A0Q0UGM8-F1
#
_entry.id   AF-A0A0Q0UGM8-F1
#
_cell.length_a   1.000
_cell.length_b   1.000
_cell.length_c   1.000
_cell.angle_alpha   90.00
_cell.angle_beta   90.00
_cell.angle_gamma   90.00
#
_symmetry.space_group_name_H-M   'P 1'
#
loop_
_entity.id
_entity.type
_entity.pdbx_description
1 polymer ?
#
loop_
_entity_poly.entity_id
_entity_poly.type
_entity_poly.pdbx_seq_one_letter_code
_entity_poly.pdbx_strand_id
1 'polypeptide(L)'
;MTPPAPARWAAIISIVQSLVGIGYAILLIVRQLTGARDESIVSDSPNAAWVGLGTAIFFLLIFGTVVVGAAAVLRGRGRLGRGPIIMLNLILVPISFSMMGAGAWPLGLATGLSAAAVLVLMFSPSAVAWASRVYEG
;
A
#
# COMPACT_ATOMS: atom_id res chain seq x y z
N MET A 1 -18.87 -3.12 16.70
CA MET A 1 -18.56 -1.71 16.99
C MET A 1 -18.32 -0.99 15.68
N THR A 2 -19.02 0.10 15.41
CA THR A 2 -18.80 0.90 14.20
C THR A 2 -17.45 1.63 14.30
N PRO A 3 -16.58 1.57 13.28
CA PRO A 3 -15.30 2.27 13.32
C PRO A 3 -15.51 3.80 13.28
N PRO A 4 -14.71 4.58 14.02
CA PRO A 4 -14.80 6.04 13.99
C PRO A 4 -14.40 6.59 12.61
N ALA A 5 -14.91 7.77 12.26
CA ALA A 5 -14.71 8.38 10.94
C ALA A 5 -13.22 8.44 10.51
N PRO A 6 -12.25 8.80 11.37
CA PRO A 6 -10.84 8.80 10.99
C PRO A 6 -10.30 7.43 10.58
N ALA A 7 -10.64 6.37 11.32
CA ALA A 7 -10.23 5.00 10.98
C ALA A 7 -10.87 4.54 9.66
N ARG A 8 -12.11 4.96 9.39
CA ARG A 8 -12.82 4.65 8.14
C ARG A 8 -12.15 5.32 6.94
N TRP A 9 -11.83 6.60 7.04
CA TRP A 9 -11.14 7.35 5.98
C TRP A 9 -9.73 6.83 5.73
N ALA A 10 -8.97 6.56 6.79
CA ALA A 10 -7.64 5.95 6.68
C ALA A 10 -7.68 4.59 5.96
N ALA A 11 -8.67 3.74 6.27
CA ALA A 11 -8.85 2.46 5.58
C ALA A 11 -9.21 2.64 4.10
N ILE A 12 -10.08 3.60 3.76
CA ILE A 12 -10.45 3.89 2.37
C ILE A 12 -9.24 4.38 1.56
N ILE A 13 -8.48 5.34 2.09
CA ILE A 13 -7.28 5.87 1.41
C ILE A 13 -6.26 4.75 1.17
N SER A 14 -6.06 3.89 2.17
CA SER A 14 -5.15 2.75 2.06
C SER A 14 -5.60 1.72 1.02
N ILE A 15 -6.91 1.48 0.87
CA ILE A 15 -7.44 0.63 -0.20
C ILE A 15 -7.09 1.23 -1.56
N VAL A 16 -7.31 2.53 -1.74
CA VAL A 16 -7.00 3.22 -3.00
C VAL A 16 -5.51 3.12 -3.33
N GLN A 17 -4.62 3.38 -2.36
CA GLN A 17 -3.17 3.22 -2.53
C GLN A 17 -2.80 1.78 -2.90
N SER A 18 -3.39 0.79 -2.23
CA SER A 18 -3.15 -0.62 -2.52
C SER A 18 -3.64 -1.06 -3.89
N LEU A 19 -4.77 -0.51 -4.37
CA LEU A 19 -5.26 -0.80 -5.72
C LEU A 19 -4.29 -0.30 -6.80
N VAL A 20 -3.62 0.84 -6.57
CA VAL A 20 -2.57 1.32 -7.49
C VAL A 20 -1.39 0.34 -7.52
N GLY A 21 -0.94 -0.16 -6.36
CA GLY A 21 0.13 -1.15 -6.27
C GLY A 21 -0.23 -2.50 -6.92
N ILE A 22 -1.47 -2.96 -6.74
CA ILE A 22 -2.00 -4.16 -7.41
C ILE A 22 -2.09 -3.94 -8.93
N GLY A 23 -2.54 -2.77 -9.37
CA GLY A 23 -2.58 -2.41 -10.78
C GLY A 23 -1.18 -2.48 -11.42
N TYR A 24 -0.16 -1.95 -10.73
CA TYR A 24 1.22 -2.08 -11.17
C TYR A 24 1.71 -3.54 -11.22
N ALA A 25 1.35 -4.36 -10.23
CA ALA A 25 1.65 -5.79 -10.24
C ALA A 25 1.03 -6.50 -11.46
N ILE A 26 -0.21 -6.18 -11.81
CA ILE A 26 -0.88 -6.70 -13.00
C ILE A 26 -0.14 -6.24 -14.27
N LEU A 27 0.27 -4.97 -14.35
CA LEU A 27 1.06 -4.48 -15.48
C LEU A 27 2.39 -5.23 -15.64
N LEU A 28 3.08 -5.54 -14.55
CA LEU A 28 4.30 -6.37 -14.59
C LEU A 28 4.02 -7.76 -15.14
N ILE A 29 2.93 -8.41 -14.72
CA ILE A 29 2.53 -9.72 -15.21
C ILE A 29 2.17 -9.65 -16.71
N VAL A 30 1.39 -8.66 -17.13
CA VAL A 30 1.02 -8.49 -18.54
C VAL A 30 2.26 -8.21 -19.40
N ARG A 31 3.20 -7.38 -18.93
CA ARG A 31 4.49 -7.15 -19.63
C ARG A 31 5.29 -8.43 -19.77
N GLN A 32 5.33 -9.26 -18.72
CA GLN A 32 5.99 -10.56 -18.75
C GLN A 32 5.35 -11.51 -19.77
N LEU A 33 4.02 -11.55 -19.84
CA LEU A 33 3.27 -12.42 -20.76
C LEU A 33 3.32 -11.94 -22.21
N THR A 34 3.31 -10.63 -22.44
CA THR A 34 3.35 -10.01 -23.78
C THR A 34 4.74 -9.97 -24.39
N GLY A 35 5.78 -10.29 -23.63
CA GLY A 35 7.15 -10.39 -24.14
C GLY A 35 7.71 -9.07 -24.66
N ALA A 36 7.24 -7.93 -24.13
CA ALA A 36 7.76 -6.60 -24.44
C ALA A 36 9.23 -6.48 -23.99
N ARG A 37 10.14 -7.02 -24.80
CA ARG A 37 11.58 -6.85 -24.72
C ARG A 37 11.90 -5.48 -25.30
N ASP A 38 12.11 -4.49 -24.45
CA ASP A 38 12.82 -3.30 -24.90
C ASP A 38 14.28 -3.71 -25.17
N GLU A 39 14.71 -3.57 -26.43
CA GLU A 39 16.07 -3.83 -26.93
C GLU A 39 17.15 -2.92 -26.29
N SER A 40 16.80 -2.08 -25.32
CA SER A 40 17.73 -1.18 -24.63
C SER A 40 18.20 -1.66 -23.26
N ILE A 41 17.74 -2.83 -22.79
CA ILE A 41 18.24 -3.43 -21.55
C ILE A 41 19.50 -4.24 -21.87
N VAL A 42 20.67 -3.66 -21.58
CA VAL A 42 21.98 -4.34 -21.46
C VAL A 42 21.95 -5.29 -20.24
N SER A 43 21.02 -6.23 -20.23
CA SER A 43 20.94 -7.34 -19.28
C SER A 43 20.34 -8.53 -19.99
N ASP A 44 21.19 -9.14 -20.81
CA ASP A 44 21.08 -10.53 -21.26
C ASP A 44 21.28 -11.46 -20.04
N SER A 45 20.41 -11.32 -19.04
CA SER A 45 20.37 -12.19 -17.87
C SER A 45 19.11 -13.05 -17.97
N PRO A 46 19.24 -14.40 -17.99
CA PRO A 46 18.12 -15.34 -17.95
C PRO A 46 17.14 -15.10 -16.78
N ASN A 47 17.56 -14.31 -15.78
CA ASN A 47 16.83 -14.07 -14.55
C ASN A 47 15.90 -12.84 -14.58
N ALA A 48 15.96 -11.97 -15.60
CA ALA A 48 15.15 -10.74 -15.64
C ALA A 48 13.64 -11.03 -15.58
N ALA A 49 13.21 -12.10 -16.25
CA ALA A 49 11.84 -12.62 -16.22
C ALA A 49 11.38 -13.01 -14.79
N TRP A 50 12.28 -13.61 -14.02
CA TRP A 50 12.01 -14.08 -12.66
C TRP A 50 11.91 -12.93 -11.66
N VAL A 51 12.67 -11.84 -11.88
CA VAL A 51 12.61 -10.62 -11.06
C VAL A 51 11.27 -9.90 -11.26
N GLY A 52 10.79 -9.79 -12.50
CA GLY A 52 9.50 -9.17 -12.81
C GLY A 52 8.33 -9.93 -12.17
N LEU A 53 8.29 -11.26 -12.34
CA LEU A 53 7.27 -12.11 -11.74
C LEU A 53 7.33 -12.09 -10.20
N GLY A 54 8.53 -12.20 -9.63
CA GLY A 54 8.74 -12.15 -8.18
C GLY A 54 8.26 -10.85 -7.56
N THR A 55 8.54 -9.71 -8.21
CA THR A 55 8.08 -8.39 -7.77
C THR A 55 6.55 -8.28 -7.82
N ALA A 56 5.92 -8.80 -8.87
CA ALA A 56 4.47 -8.78 -8.99
C ALA A 56 3.77 -9.61 -7.89
N ILE A 57 4.24 -10.83 -7.63
CA ILE A 57 3.72 -11.69 -6.56
C ILE A 57 3.90 -10.99 -5.20
N PHE A 58 5.09 -10.43 -4.95
CA PHE A 58 5.36 -9.70 -3.72
C PHE A 58 4.39 -8.52 -3.52
N PHE A 59 4.13 -7.74 -4.57
CA PHE A 59 3.18 -6.63 -4.51
C PHE A 59 1.76 -7.11 -4.24
N LEU A 60 1.31 -8.18 -4.89
CA LEU A 60 -0.01 -8.77 -4.62
C LEU A 60 -0.14 -9.21 -3.15
N LEU A 61 0.91 -9.81 -2.58
CA LEU A 61 0.91 -10.24 -1.18
C LEU A 61 0.86 -9.06 -0.21
N ILE A 62 1.71 -8.05 -0.40
CA ILE A 62 1.77 -6.87 0.47
C ILE A 62 0.49 -6.05 0.36
N PHE A 63 0.14 -5.59 -0.85
CA PHE A 63 -1.03 -4.74 -1.05
C PHE A 63 -2.33 -5.49 -0.80
N GLY A 64 -2.39 -6.79 -1.12
CA GLY A 64 -3.52 -7.66 -0.78
C GLY A 64 -3.73 -7.76 0.73
N THR A 65 -2.66 -7.95 1.51
CA THR A 65 -2.74 -7.99 2.98
C THR A 65 -3.29 -6.67 3.54
N VAL A 66 -2.89 -5.53 2.96
CA VAL A 66 -3.39 -4.22 3.38
C VAL A 66 -4.85 -4.04 3.03
N VAL A 67 -5.31 -4.47 1.84
CA VAL A 67 -6.73 -4.45 1.47
C VAL A 67 -7.56 -5.29 2.44
N VAL A 68 -7.10 -6.49 2.78
CA VAL A 68 -7.76 -7.35 3.78
C VAL A 68 -7.81 -6.66 5.15
N GLY A 69 -6.70 -6.05 5.58
CA GLY A 69 -6.63 -5.30 6.83
C GLY A 69 -7.57 -4.09 6.86
N ALA A 70 -7.60 -3.29 5.80
CA ALA A 70 -8.50 -2.16 5.64
C ALA A 70 -9.97 -2.60 5.62
N ALA A 71 -10.30 -3.68 4.91
CA ALA A 71 -11.64 -4.23 4.92
C ALA A 71 -12.04 -4.76 6.31
N ALA A 72 -11.10 -5.30 7.09
CA ALA A 72 -11.35 -5.69 8.48
C ALA A 72 -11.64 -4.45 9.36
N VAL A 73 -10.90 -3.36 9.20
CA VAL A 73 -11.17 -2.08 9.90
C VAL A 73 -12.57 -1.56 9.54
N LEU A 74 -12.94 -1.55 8.25
CA LEU A 74 -14.26 -1.11 7.80
C LEU A 74 -15.41 -1.97 8.36
N ARG A 75 -15.16 -3.27 8.56
CA ARG A 75 -16.11 -4.21 9.20
C ARG A 75 -16.13 -4.13 10.73
N GLY A 76 -15.38 -3.20 11.33
CA GLY A 76 -15.32 -3.02 12.79
C GLY A 76 -14.38 -4.01 13.51
N ARG A 77 -13.57 -4.78 12.79
CA ARG A 77 -12.56 -5.72 13.33
C ARG A 77 -11.20 -5.04 13.44
N GLY A 78 -11.08 -4.09 14.36
CA GLY A 78 -9.89 -3.22 14.51
C GLY A 78 -8.60 -3.91 14.90
N ARG A 79 -8.68 -5.03 15.61
CA ARG A 79 -7.52 -5.73 16.21
C ARG A 79 -6.51 -6.28 15.20
N LEU A 80 -7.01 -6.74 14.04
CA LEU A 80 -6.21 -7.40 13.00
C LEU A 80 -5.87 -6.47 11.83
N GLY A 81 -6.66 -5.42 11.58
CA GLY A 81 -6.56 -4.62 10.36
C GLY A 81 -5.63 -3.41 10.42
N ARG A 82 -5.31 -2.89 11.61
CA ARG A 82 -4.54 -1.64 11.76
C ARG A 82 -3.05 -1.78 11.45
N GLY A 83 -2.45 -2.90 11.87
CA GLY A 83 -1.01 -3.15 11.69
C GLY A 83 -0.55 -3.03 10.23
N PRO A 84 -1.16 -3.76 9.28
CA PRO A 84 -0.80 -3.67 7.86
C PRO A 84 -0.95 -2.27 7.28
N ILE A 85 -2.02 -1.55 7.64
CA ILE A 85 -2.26 -0.18 7.16
C ILE A 85 -1.14 0.76 7.61
N ILE A 86 -0.82 0.74 8.91
CA ILE A 86 0.22 1.62 9.47
C ILE A 86 1.58 1.28 8.87
N MET A 87 1.90 -0.01 8.77
CA MET A 87 3.19 -0.48 8.23
C MET A 87 3.37 -0.08 6.77
N LEU A 88 2.34 -0.25 5.92
CA LEU A 88 2.40 0.19 4.52
C LEU A 88 2.63 1.70 4.44
N ASN A 89 1.85 2.49 5.17
CA ASN A 89 1.93 3.95 5.08
C ASN A 89 3.26 4.49 5.64
N LEU A 90 3.82 3.83 6.66
CA LEU A 90 5.15 4.16 7.18
C LEU A 90 6.25 3.92 6.15
N ILE A 91 6.13 2.88 5.32
CA ILE A 91 7.05 2.58 4.21
C ILE A 91 6.80 3.49 3.00
N LEU A 92 5.56 3.91 2.74
CA LEU A 92 5.25 4.82 1.62
C LEU A 92 5.83 6.22 1.81
N VAL A 93 6.02 6.68 3.05
CA VAL A 93 6.65 7.98 3.33
C VAL A 93 8.07 8.07 2.74
N PRO A 94 9.04 7.19 3.08
CA PRO A 94 10.37 7.23 2.45
C PRO A 94 10.32 6.97 0.94
N ILE A 95 9.41 6.11 0.46
CA ILE A 95 9.23 5.88 -0.99
C ILE A 95 8.85 7.18 -1.71
N SER A 96 8.00 8.01 -1.09
CA SER A 96 7.57 9.28 -1.68
C SER A 96 8.76 10.24 -1.91
N PHE A 97 9.73 10.25 -0.99
CA PHE A 97 10.97 11.02 -1.15
C PHE A 97 11.84 10.47 -2.27
N SER A 98 11.96 9.15 -2.38
CA SER A 98 12.65 8.51 -3.49
C SER A 98 12.02 8.84 -4.85
N MET A 99 10.69 8.91 -4.94
CA MET A 99 9.98 9.29 -6.17
C MET A 99 10.27 10.74 -6.59
N MET A 100 10.34 11.66 -5.62
CA MET A 100 10.73 13.04 -5.88
C MET A 100 12.17 13.13 -6.40
N GLY A 101 13.09 12.36 -5.81
CA GLY A 101 14.48 12.26 -6.28
C GLY A 101 14.60 11.66 -7.69
N ALA A 102 13.68 10.78 -8.09
CA ALA A 102 13.60 10.18 -9.42
C ALA A 102 12.92 11.09 -10.47
N GLY A 103 12.58 12.35 -10.14
CA GLY A 103 11.93 13.31 -11.05
C GLY A 103 10.41 13.19 -11.12
N ALA A 104 9.79 12.21 -10.44
CA ALA A 104 8.34 12.03 -10.38
C ALA A 104 7.70 12.86 -9.26
N TRP A 105 7.98 14.17 -9.25
CA TRP A 105 7.63 15.09 -8.17
C TRP A 105 6.13 15.10 -7.81
N PRO A 106 5.19 15.23 -8.77
CA PRO A 106 3.76 15.26 -8.46
C PRO A 106 3.27 13.97 -7.80
N LEU A 107 3.79 12.82 -8.25
CA LEU A 107 3.42 11.51 -7.71
C LEU A 107 4.01 11.30 -6.32
N GLY A 108 5.26 11.73 -6.10
CA GLY A 108 5.89 11.70 -4.79
C GLY A 108 5.09 12.51 -3.77
N LEU A 109 4.72 13.75 -4.10
CA LEU A 109 3.90 14.60 -3.24
C LEU A 109 2.53 13.98 -2.91
N ALA A 110 1.81 13.47 -3.92
CA ALA A 110 0.50 12.84 -3.71
C ALA A 110 0.61 11.60 -2.80
N THR A 111 1.61 10.75 -3.02
CA THR A 111 1.86 9.56 -2.18
C THR A 111 2.26 9.95 -0.76
N GLY A 112 3.17 10.91 -0.61
CA GLY A 112 3.65 11.36 0.70
C GLY A 112 2.55 11.98 1.54
N LEU A 113 1.74 12.88 0.94
CA LEU A 113 0.62 13.52 1.62
C LEU A 113 -0.47 12.52 2.00
N SER A 114 -0.83 11.60 1.10
CA SER A 114 -1.82 10.57 1.39
C SER A 114 -1.35 9.63 2.51
N ALA A 115 -0.08 9.22 2.50
CA ALA A 115 0.49 8.38 3.55
C ALA A 115 0.53 9.09 4.91
N ALA A 116 0.97 10.35 4.94
CA ALA A 116 0.97 11.17 6.15
C ALA A 116 -0.45 11.35 6.71
N ALA A 117 -1.43 11.62 5.84
CA ALA A 117 -2.83 11.75 6.24
C ALA A 117 -3.37 10.46 6.89
N VAL A 118 -3.08 9.29 6.31
CA VAL A 118 -3.48 8.00 6.89
C VAL A 118 -2.88 7.80 8.27
N LEU A 119 -1.60 8.10 8.45
CA LEU A 119 -0.93 7.98 9.74
C LEU A 119 -1.58 8.90 10.79
N VAL A 120 -1.79 10.18 10.45
CA VAL A 120 -2.47 11.15 11.34
C VAL A 120 -3.87 10.67 11.73
N LEU A 121 -4.65 10.18 10.76
CA LEU A 121 -6.00 9.68 11.01
C LEU A 121 -6.00 8.43 11.89
N MET A 122 -5.05 7.51 11.69
CA MET A 122 -4.91 6.29 12.50
C MET A 122 -4.41 6.56 13.92
N PHE A 123 -3.57 7.56 14.12
CA PHE A 123 -3.10 8.01 15.44
C PHE A 123 -4.02 9.03 16.11
N SER A 124 -5.13 9.41 15.48
CA SER A 124 -6.10 10.33 16.10
C SER A 124 -6.65 9.76 17.42
N PRO A 125 -6.98 10.61 18.41
CA PRO A 125 -7.46 10.16 19.72
C PRO A 125 -8.67 9.23 19.63
N SER A 126 -9.59 9.53 18.69
CA SER A 126 -10.77 8.71 18.45
C SER A 126 -10.44 7.32 17.91
N ALA A 127 -9.46 7.23 17.01
CA ALA A 127 -9.01 5.95 16.47
C ALA A 127 -8.26 5.16 17.54
N VAL A 128 -7.39 5.79 18.33
CA VAL A 128 -6.64 5.12 19.41
C VAL A 128 -7.59 4.62 20.51
N ALA A 129 -8.54 5.44 20.95
CA ALA A 129 -9.55 5.05 21.95
C ALA A 129 -10.48 3.94 21.45
N TRP A 130 -10.77 3.88 20.15
CA TRP A 130 -11.48 2.75 19.57
C TRP A 130 -10.63 1.48 19.56
N ALA A 131 -9.34 1.59 19.25
CA ALA A 131 -8.42 0.46 19.33
C ALA A 131 -8.33 -0.09 20.75
N SER A 132 -8.11 0.76 21.78
CA SER A 132 -7.99 0.30 23.17
C SER A 132 -9.21 -0.52 23.61
N ARG A 133 -10.42 -0.03 23.33
CA ARG A 133 -11.68 -0.77 23.62
C ARG A 133 -11.82 -2.10 22.89
N VAL A 134 -11.17 -2.25 21.73
CA VAL A 134 -11.15 -3.51 20.97
C VAL A 134 -10.11 -4.50 21.51
N TYR A 135 -9.10 -4.03 22.25
CA TYR A 135 -8.09 -4.88 22.92
C TYR A 135 -8.49 -5.25 24.35
N GLU A 136 -9.31 -4.43 25.01
CA GLU A 136 -9.84 -4.66 26.37
C GLU A 136 -11.02 -5.66 26.41
N GLY A 137 -11.61 -6.00 25.26
CA GLY A 137 -12.76 -6.91 25.13
C GLY A 137 -12.44 -8.27 24.51
#